data_AF-A0A096M253-F1
#
_entry.id   AF-A0A096M253-F1
#
_cell.length_a   1.000
_cell.length_b   1.000
_cell.length_c   1.000
_cell.angle_alpha   90.00
_cell.angle_beta   90.00
_cell.angle_gamma   90.00
#
_symmetry.space_group_name_H-M   'P 1'
#
loop_
_entity.id
_entity.type
_entity.pdbx_description
1 polymer ?
#
loop_
_entity_poly.entity_id
_entity_poly.type
_entity_poly.pdbx_seq_one_letter_code
_entity_poly.pdbx_strand_id
1 'polypeptide(L)'
;ARHQVAMQLLHSEWEYVSTLNQLYDKYKTPPAHQTTGEPHQTYVRFVEQLLQRHVLFRNTLQERLSAEHWKSLVGDILVQLIGQNDTAFSDMYLGYTTTLASFLSLEFPQSSQMEREEIKLLSVLLAPVARIHSYLSHIQNLLQWTGKEHPDCSLLLGSERALRSVLSRCHVILEEDVRWEE
;
A
#
# COMPACT_ATOMS: atom_id res chain seq x y z
N ALA A 1 8.95 16.90 -17.79
CA ALA A 1 9.35 15.52 -17.43
C ALA A 1 9.03 15.18 -15.98
N ARG A 2 9.71 15.76 -14.98
CA ARG A 2 9.45 15.45 -13.54
C ARG A 2 7.98 15.61 -13.11
N HIS A 3 7.30 16.66 -13.57
CA HIS A 3 5.87 16.87 -13.30
C HIS A 3 5.02 15.68 -13.76
N GLN A 4 5.28 15.18 -14.98
CA GLN A 4 4.55 14.04 -15.55
C GLN A 4 4.78 12.77 -14.73
N VAL A 5 6.02 12.53 -14.28
CA VAL A 5 6.32 11.39 -13.39
C VAL A 5 5.61 11.51 -12.04
N ALA A 6 5.53 12.72 -11.48
CA ALA A 6 4.76 12.97 -10.25
C ALA A 6 3.24 12.78 -10.47
N MET A 7 2.72 13.18 -11.63
CA MET A 7 1.32 12.93 -12.02
C MET A 7 1.03 11.43 -12.20
N GLN A 8 1.98 10.64 -12.68
CA GLN A 8 1.84 9.17 -12.75
C GLN A 8 1.75 8.53 -11.36
N LEU A 9 2.51 9.03 -10.37
CA LEU A 9 2.36 8.62 -8.98
C LEU A 9 0.97 8.97 -8.44
N LEU A 10 0.46 10.17 -8.72
CA LEU A 10 -0.88 10.57 -8.31
C LEU A 10 -1.97 9.68 -8.95
N HIS A 11 -1.85 9.40 -10.25
CA HIS A 11 -2.79 8.51 -10.94
C HIS A 11 -2.80 7.11 -10.33
N SER A 12 -1.62 6.53 -10.10
CA SER A 12 -1.54 5.19 -9.49
C SER A 12 -2.07 5.18 -8.05
N GLU A 13 -1.98 6.30 -7.33
CA GLU A 13 -2.58 6.45 -6.01
C GLU A 13 -4.11 6.48 -6.06
N TRP A 14 -4.68 7.15 -7.07
CA TRP A 14 -6.13 7.12 -7.31
C TRP A 14 -6.64 5.71 -7.52
N GLU A 15 -5.97 4.94 -8.37
CA GLU A 15 -6.30 3.53 -8.62
C GLU A 15 -6.18 2.69 -7.34
N TYR A 16 -5.09 2.86 -6.59
CA TYR A 16 -4.88 2.12 -5.36
C TYR A 16 -5.92 2.43 -4.27
N VAL A 17 -6.27 3.71 -4.09
CA VAL A 17 -7.34 4.12 -3.16
C VAL A 17 -8.70 3.55 -3.59
N SER A 18 -8.96 3.44 -4.89
CA SER A 18 -10.16 2.75 -5.38
C SER A 18 -10.15 1.27 -4.99
N THR A 19 -9.02 0.58 -5.15
CA THR A 19 -8.85 -0.82 -4.73
C THR A 19 -9.06 -1.01 -3.23
N LEU A 20 -8.50 -0.13 -2.39
CA LEU A 20 -8.69 -0.17 -0.94
C LEU A 20 -10.16 0.08 -0.53
N ASN A 21 -10.85 1.01 -1.20
CA ASN A 21 -12.29 1.21 -0.98
C ASN A 21 -13.10 -0.03 -1.34
N GLN A 22 -12.80 -0.69 -2.47
CA GLN A 22 -13.48 -1.93 -2.85
C GLN A 22 -13.30 -3.03 -1.79
N LEU A 23 -12.09 -3.19 -1.26
CA LEU A 23 -11.81 -4.11 -0.16
C LEU A 23 -12.61 -3.74 1.09
N TYR A 24 -12.56 -2.48 1.50
CA TYR A 24 -13.27 -2.00 2.68
C TYR A 24 -14.77 -2.21 2.54
N ASP A 25 -15.37 -1.79 1.43
CA ASP A 25 -16.81 -1.93 1.18
C ASP A 25 -17.27 -3.37 1.15
N LYS A 26 -16.45 -4.27 0.59
CA LYS A 26 -16.74 -5.71 0.55
C LYS A 26 -16.78 -6.34 1.94
N TYR A 27 -15.87 -5.96 2.83
CA TYR A 27 -15.65 -6.65 4.10
C TYR A 27 -16.13 -5.89 5.35
N LYS A 28 -16.49 -4.60 5.24
CA LYS A 28 -16.95 -3.80 6.40
C LYS A 28 -18.24 -4.29 7.03
N THR A 29 -19.11 -4.95 6.25
CA THR A 29 -20.39 -5.48 6.75
C THR A 29 -20.33 -7.00 6.72
N PRO A 30 -20.31 -7.68 7.87
CA PRO A 30 -20.32 -9.12 7.88
C PRO A 30 -21.67 -9.67 7.41
N PRO A 31 -21.70 -10.82 6.71
CA PRO A 31 -22.95 -11.48 6.34
C PRO A 31 -23.80 -11.76 7.58
N ALA A 32 -25.11 -11.55 7.50
CA ALA A 32 -26.06 -11.64 8.62
C ALA A 32 -26.09 -13.00 9.37
N HIS A 33 -25.37 -14.02 8.88
CA HIS A 33 -25.33 -15.37 9.42
C HIS A 33 -23.91 -15.84 9.82
N GLN A 34 -22.90 -14.97 9.76
CA GLN A 34 -21.54 -15.31 10.15
C GLN A 34 -21.17 -14.60 11.47
N THR A 35 -20.84 -15.38 12.50
CA THR A 35 -20.06 -14.86 13.62
C THR A 35 -18.71 -14.43 13.08
N THR A 36 -18.48 -13.11 12.97
CA THR A 36 -17.18 -12.57 12.59
C THR A 36 -16.13 -13.06 13.56
N GLY A 37 -15.20 -13.90 13.08
CA GLY A 37 -14.01 -14.23 13.83
C GLY A 37 -13.11 -13.00 14.01
N GLU A 38 -12.26 -13.03 15.04
CA GLU A 38 -11.21 -12.04 15.28
C GLU A 38 -10.34 -11.74 14.02
N PRO A 39 -9.97 -12.73 13.17
CA PRO A 39 -9.16 -12.46 11.98
C PRO A 39 -9.82 -11.52 10.97
N HIS A 40 -11.13 -11.65 10.75
CA HIS A 40 -11.88 -10.80 9.83
C HIS A 40 -11.94 -9.36 10.34
N GLN A 41 -12.27 -9.16 11.62
CA GLN A 41 -12.32 -7.81 12.21
C GLN A 41 -10.95 -7.12 12.17
N THR A 42 -9.89 -7.88 12.47
CA THR A 42 -8.52 -7.37 12.44
C THR A 42 -8.09 -7.01 11.02
N TYR A 43 -8.42 -7.84 10.02
CA TYR A 43 -8.17 -7.55 8.61
C TYR A 43 -8.87 -6.26 8.16
N VAL A 44 -10.17 -6.13 8.41
CA VAL A 44 -10.96 -4.93 8.05
C VAL A 44 -10.37 -3.67 8.68
N ARG A 45 -9.93 -3.75 9.94
CA ARG A 45 -9.27 -2.64 10.63
C ARG A 45 -7.98 -2.20 9.91
N PHE A 46 -7.16 -3.13 9.45
CA PHE A 46 -5.94 -2.78 8.70
C PHE A 46 -6.27 -2.19 7.31
N VAL A 47 -7.27 -2.72 6.61
CA VAL A 47 -7.75 -2.14 5.34
C VAL A 47 -8.23 -0.70 5.54
N GLU A 48 -8.99 -0.43 6.61
CA GLU A 48 -9.47 0.91 6.94
C GLU A 48 -8.30 1.87 7.21
N GLN A 49 -7.32 1.44 8.02
CA GLN A 49 -6.15 2.26 8.31
C GLN A 49 -5.33 2.58 7.05
N LEU A 50 -5.13 1.59 6.17
CA LEU A 50 -4.48 1.79 4.87
C LEU A 50 -5.28 2.82 4.06
N LEU A 51 -6.58 2.61 3.91
CA LEU A 51 -7.46 3.49 3.14
C LEU A 51 -7.37 4.95 3.62
N GLN A 52 -7.49 5.18 4.93
CA GLN A 52 -7.41 6.53 5.50
C GLN A 52 -6.06 7.20 5.21
N ARG A 53 -4.96 6.47 5.41
CA ARG A 53 -3.60 7.00 5.19
C ARG A 53 -3.36 7.32 3.72
N HIS A 54 -3.80 6.46 2.81
CA HIS A 54 -3.64 6.62 1.37
C HIS A 54 -4.55 7.70 0.78
N VAL A 55 -5.77 7.87 1.29
CA VAL A 55 -6.64 9.00 0.92
C VAL A 55 -5.98 10.34 1.29
N LEU A 56 -5.41 10.46 2.49
CA LEU A 56 -4.71 11.67 2.91
C LEU A 56 -3.50 11.97 2.00
N PHE A 57 -2.68 10.96 1.73
CA PHE A 57 -1.53 11.10 0.83
C PHE A 57 -1.96 11.53 -0.58
N ARG A 58 -2.95 10.86 -1.17
CA ARG A 58 -3.51 11.20 -2.49
C ARG A 58 -3.98 12.64 -2.55
N ASN A 59 -4.78 13.07 -1.58
CA ASN A 59 -5.35 14.42 -1.55
C ASN A 59 -4.23 15.48 -1.44
N THR A 60 -3.25 15.25 -0.57
CA THR A 60 -2.09 16.14 -0.39
C THR A 60 -1.26 16.24 -1.68
N LEU A 61 -1.05 15.11 -2.35
CA LEU A 61 -0.32 15.06 -3.62
C LEU A 61 -1.09 15.78 -4.74
N GLN A 62 -2.41 15.58 -4.82
CA GLN A 62 -3.26 16.25 -5.78
C GLN A 62 -3.26 17.76 -5.59
N GLU A 63 -3.43 18.23 -4.35
CA GLU A 63 -3.39 19.66 -4.04
C GLU A 63 -2.04 20.27 -4.47
N ARG A 64 -0.92 19.61 -4.11
CA ARG A 64 0.42 20.08 -4.47
C ARG A 64 0.64 20.15 -5.98
N LEU A 65 0.20 19.14 -6.73
CA LEU A 65 0.41 19.05 -8.17
C LEU A 65 -0.55 19.94 -8.98
N SER A 66 -1.69 20.31 -8.40
CA SER A 66 -2.66 21.20 -9.05
C SER A 66 -2.32 22.70 -8.87
N ALA A 67 -1.31 23.02 -8.06
CA ALA A 67 -0.89 24.40 -7.83
C ALA A 67 -0.31 25.03 -9.11
N GLU A 68 -0.77 26.23 -9.45
CA GLU A 68 -0.36 26.99 -10.65
C GLU A 68 1.18 27.13 -10.76
N HIS A 69 1.84 27.29 -9.61
CA HIS A 69 3.29 27.45 -9.51
C HIS A 69 3.94 26.27 -8.76
N TRP A 70 3.69 25.04 -9.23
CA TRP A 70 4.27 23.85 -8.62
C TRP A 70 5.80 23.92 -8.53
N LYS A 71 6.32 23.82 -7.31
CA LYS A 71 7.74 24.00 -6.98
C LYS A 71 8.62 22.77 -7.26
N SER A 72 8.13 21.78 -8.00
CA SER A 72 8.88 20.53 -8.26
C SER A 72 9.17 19.67 -7.01
N LEU A 73 8.45 19.92 -5.91
CA LEU A 73 8.61 19.24 -4.61
C LEU A 73 7.50 18.22 -4.36
N VAL A 74 7.91 16.98 -4.05
CA VAL A 74 7.04 15.85 -3.66
C VAL A 74 7.66 14.97 -2.58
N GLY A 75 8.94 15.16 -2.24
CA GLY A 75 9.65 14.32 -1.29
C GLY A 75 9.08 14.42 0.12
N ASP A 76 8.67 15.62 0.53
CA ASP A 76 8.04 15.88 1.83
C ASP A 76 6.74 15.09 2.00
N ILE A 77 5.95 14.99 0.93
CA ILE A 77 4.67 14.27 0.93
C ILE A 77 4.88 12.75 1.03
N LEU A 78 5.88 12.20 0.33
CA LEU A 78 6.26 10.78 0.46
C LEU A 78 6.78 10.45 1.86
N VAL A 79 7.55 11.36 2.43
CA VAL A 79 8.03 11.25 3.80
C VAL A 79 6.86 11.30 4.79
N GLN A 80 5.85 12.15 4.56
CA GLN A 80 4.62 12.18 5.36
C GLN A 80 3.82 10.87 5.24
N LEU A 81 3.73 10.29 4.04
CA LEU A 81 3.11 8.97 3.84
C LEU A 81 3.80 7.90 4.68
N ILE A 82 5.13 7.84 4.64
CA ILE A 82 5.90 6.79 5.30
C ILE A 82 6.00 7.02 6.82
N GLY A 83 5.85 8.27 7.27
CA GLY A 83 6.02 8.65 8.67
C GLY A 83 7.47 8.99 8.98
N GLN A 84 7.72 10.24 9.38
CA GLN A 84 9.06 10.67 9.82
C GLN A 84 9.36 10.06 11.19
N ASN A 85 10.16 8.99 11.21
CA ASN A 85 10.60 8.30 12.43
C ASN A 85 9.46 7.67 13.27
N ASP A 86 8.26 7.57 12.70
CA ASP A 86 7.13 6.84 13.27
C ASP A 86 6.99 5.50 12.56
N THR A 87 6.74 4.43 13.33
CA THR A 87 6.55 3.08 12.82
C THR A 87 5.15 2.84 12.30
N ALA A 88 4.21 3.79 12.45
CA ALA A 88 2.80 3.61 12.07
C ALA A 88 2.59 3.12 10.62
N PHE A 89 3.39 3.55 9.65
CA PHE A 89 3.31 3.01 8.28
C PHE A 89 3.76 1.55 8.24
N SER A 90 4.92 1.25 8.83
CA SER A 90 5.42 -0.13 8.85
C SER A 90 4.50 -1.07 9.61
N ASP A 91 3.99 -0.64 10.76
CA ASP A 91 3.15 -1.47 11.62
C ASP A 91 1.82 -1.80 10.94
N MET A 92 1.28 -0.84 10.19
CA MET A 92 0.07 -1.04 9.40
C MET A 92 0.27 -2.03 8.25
N TYR A 93 1.35 -1.88 7.47
CA TYR A 93 1.65 -2.79 6.36
C TYR A 93 2.02 -4.20 6.84
N LEU A 94 2.78 -4.30 7.93
CA LEU A 94 3.17 -5.59 8.50
C LEU A 94 1.97 -6.27 9.16
N GLY A 95 1.17 -5.52 9.92
CA GLY A 95 -0.07 -6.02 10.49
C GLY A 95 -1.04 -6.53 9.43
N TYR A 96 -1.23 -5.78 8.34
CA TYR A 96 -1.99 -6.25 7.17
C TYR A 96 -1.41 -7.57 6.63
N THR A 97 -0.10 -7.61 6.40
CA THR A 97 0.60 -8.77 5.82
C THR A 97 0.46 -10.01 6.71
N THR A 98 0.67 -9.88 8.03
CA THR A 98 0.51 -10.98 9.00
C THR A 98 -0.93 -11.50 9.04
N THR A 99 -1.93 -10.62 8.97
CA THR A 99 -3.34 -11.07 8.97
C THR A 99 -3.78 -11.66 7.62
N LEU A 100 -3.03 -11.39 6.55
CA LEU A 100 -3.43 -11.75 5.20
C LEU A 100 -3.50 -13.26 5.01
N ALA A 101 -2.51 -14.02 5.50
CA ALA A 101 -2.50 -15.47 5.36
C ALA A 101 -3.73 -16.11 6.01
N SER A 102 -4.02 -15.76 7.27
CA SER A 102 -5.21 -16.26 7.98
C SER A 102 -6.51 -15.83 7.31
N PHE A 103 -6.56 -14.62 6.75
CA PHE A 103 -7.73 -14.14 6.03
C PHE A 103 -7.92 -14.87 4.69
N LEU A 104 -6.85 -15.14 3.95
CA LEU A 104 -6.88 -15.92 2.72
C LEU A 104 -7.38 -17.34 2.96
N SER A 105 -6.94 -18.00 4.04
CA SER A 105 -7.45 -19.33 4.41
C SER A 105 -8.94 -19.33 4.74
N LEU A 106 -9.48 -18.22 5.26
CA LEU A 106 -10.92 -18.07 5.52
C LEU A 106 -11.71 -17.86 4.22
N GLU A 107 -11.20 -17.04 3.30
CA GLU A 107 -11.87 -16.72 2.03
C GLU A 107 -11.79 -17.86 1.01
N PHE A 108 -10.71 -18.64 1.04
CA PHE A 108 -10.44 -19.72 0.08
C PHE A 108 -10.21 -21.06 0.82
N PRO A 109 -11.22 -21.60 1.54
CA PRO A 109 -11.00 -22.72 2.45
C PRO A 109 -10.58 -24.02 1.75
N GLN A 110 -11.03 -24.29 0.51
CA GLN A 110 -10.56 -25.41 -0.32
C GLN A 110 -10.97 -25.17 -1.79
N SER A 111 -10.03 -24.80 -2.67
CA SER A 111 -10.28 -24.76 -4.12
C SER A 111 -9.17 -25.48 -4.87
N SER A 112 -9.46 -26.66 -5.42
CA SER A 112 -8.56 -27.36 -6.38
C SER A 112 -8.51 -26.68 -7.74
N GLN A 113 -9.38 -25.69 -7.98
CA GLN A 113 -9.45 -24.91 -9.20
C GLN A 113 -9.90 -23.48 -8.85
N MET A 114 -8.97 -22.53 -8.85
CA MET A 114 -9.34 -21.12 -8.63
C MET A 114 -10.14 -20.61 -9.81
N GLU A 115 -11.34 -20.10 -9.56
CA GLU A 115 -12.15 -19.45 -10.59
C GLU A 115 -11.56 -18.08 -10.96
N ARG A 116 -11.94 -17.56 -12.14
CA ARG A 116 -11.46 -16.25 -12.62
C ARG A 116 -11.74 -15.13 -11.60
N GLU A 117 -12.85 -15.22 -10.86
CA GLU A 117 -13.25 -14.24 -9.86
C GLU A 117 -12.40 -14.32 -8.59
N GLU A 118 -12.01 -15.53 -8.18
CA GLU A 118 -11.11 -15.76 -7.04
C GLU A 118 -9.70 -15.25 -7.34
N ILE A 119 -9.19 -15.45 -8.56
CA ILE A 119 -7.89 -14.90 -8.98
C ILE A 119 -7.90 -13.37 -8.95
N LYS A 120 -8.99 -12.75 -9.41
CA LYS A 120 -9.17 -11.30 -9.33
C LYS A 120 -9.19 -10.83 -7.88
N LEU A 121 -9.93 -11.53 -7.02
CA LEU A 121 -10.00 -11.22 -5.60
C LEU A 121 -8.64 -11.35 -4.92
N LEU A 122 -7.91 -12.45 -5.16
CA LEU A 122 -6.56 -12.65 -4.65
C LEU A 122 -5.62 -11.51 -5.07
N SER A 123 -5.70 -11.09 -6.34
CA SER A 123 -4.90 -9.95 -6.84
C SER A 123 -5.22 -8.65 -6.10
N VAL A 124 -6.49 -8.42 -5.76
CA VAL A 124 -6.95 -7.26 -4.98
C VAL A 124 -6.48 -7.37 -3.53
N LEU A 125 -6.56 -8.55 -2.91
CA LEU A 125 -6.09 -8.81 -1.53
C LEU A 125 -4.56 -8.65 -1.39
N LEU A 126 -3.79 -8.98 -2.44
CA LEU A 126 -2.34 -8.79 -2.47
C LEU A 126 -1.92 -7.36 -2.83
N ALA A 127 -2.85 -6.50 -3.27
CA ALA A 127 -2.54 -5.16 -3.75
C ALA A 127 -1.75 -4.29 -2.73
N PRO A 128 -2.03 -4.33 -1.41
CA PRO A 128 -1.21 -3.59 -0.45
C PRO A 128 0.25 -4.03 -0.42
N VAL A 129 0.55 -5.33 -0.43
CA VAL A 129 1.94 -5.82 -0.50
C VAL A 129 2.62 -5.36 -1.80
N ALA A 130 1.91 -5.47 -2.93
CA ALA A 130 2.41 -5.01 -4.22
C ALA A 130 2.64 -3.49 -4.27
N ARG A 131 1.87 -2.70 -3.50
CA ARG A 131 1.94 -1.23 -3.53
C ARG A 131 3.31 -0.70 -3.14
N ILE A 132 4.01 -1.34 -2.21
CA ILE A 132 5.36 -0.91 -1.79
C ILE A 132 6.33 -0.94 -2.99
N HIS A 133 6.25 -1.97 -3.83
CA HIS A 133 7.04 -2.05 -5.06
C HIS A 133 6.70 -0.91 -6.03
N SER A 134 5.42 -0.56 -6.17
CA SER A 134 4.99 0.57 -7.00
C SER A 134 5.60 1.88 -6.50
N TYR A 135 5.62 2.14 -5.19
CA TYR A 135 6.27 3.34 -4.65
C TYR A 135 7.77 3.37 -4.93
N LEU A 136 8.47 2.24 -4.77
CA LEU A 136 9.89 2.16 -5.10
C LEU A 136 10.14 2.52 -6.57
N SER A 137 9.33 1.99 -7.50
CA SER A 137 9.42 2.33 -8.93
C SER A 137 9.14 3.82 -9.20
N HIS A 138 8.10 4.39 -8.58
CA HIS A 138 7.80 5.82 -8.72
C HIS A 138 8.92 6.71 -8.16
N ILE A 139 9.49 6.36 -7.01
CA ILE A 139 10.62 7.09 -6.41
C ILE A 139 11.84 7.03 -7.33
N GLN A 140 12.17 5.86 -7.88
CA GLN A 140 13.27 5.71 -8.83
C GLN A 140 13.06 6.57 -10.09
N ASN A 141 11.84 6.58 -10.64
CA ASN A 141 11.50 7.43 -11.78
C ASN A 141 11.62 8.92 -11.45
N LEU A 142 11.23 9.34 -10.23
CA LEU A 142 11.41 10.72 -9.77
C LEU A 142 12.90 11.07 -9.64
N LEU A 143 13.71 10.18 -9.08
CA LEU A 143 15.15 10.36 -8.90
C LEU A 143 15.90 10.54 -10.22
N GLN A 144 15.47 9.91 -11.32
CA GLN A 144 16.02 10.17 -12.66
C GLN A 144 15.95 11.65 -13.08
N TRP A 145 14.98 12.39 -12.55
CA TRP A 145 14.78 13.82 -12.79
C TRP A 145 15.07 14.69 -11.56
N THR A 146 15.85 14.18 -10.58
CA THR A 146 16.23 14.90 -9.36
C THR A 146 17.75 15.06 -9.30
N GLY A 147 18.27 16.28 -9.43
CA GLY A 147 19.69 16.55 -9.21
C GLY A 147 20.08 16.34 -7.73
N LYS A 148 21.37 16.12 -7.44
CA LYS A 148 21.87 15.90 -6.06
C LYS A 148 21.61 17.10 -5.13
N GLU A 149 21.69 18.31 -5.68
CA GLU A 149 21.44 19.56 -4.94
C GLU A 149 19.95 19.88 -4.81
N HIS A 150 19.07 19.11 -5.45
CA HIS A 150 17.63 19.35 -5.37
C HIS A 150 17.12 18.94 -3.98
N PRO A 151 16.29 19.75 -3.31
CA PRO A 151 15.84 19.49 -1.93
C PRO A 151 15.11 18.15 -1.75
N ASP A 152 14.39 17.67 -2.77
CA ASP A 152 13.77 16.33 -2.73
C ASP A 152 14.76 15.16 -2.76
N CYS A 153 16.02 15.34 -3.20
CA CYS A 153 16.93 14.22 -3.44
C CYS A 153 17.13 13.37 -2.19
N SER A 154 17.43 14.01 -1.05
CA SER A 154 17.62 13.32 0.23
C SER A 154 16.33 12.71 0.77
N LEU A 155 15.19 13.39 0.58
CA LEU A 155 13.88 12.91 1.00
C LEU A 155 13.47 11.66 0.23
N LEU A 156 13.64 11.66 -1.10
CA LEU A 156 13.33 10.51 -1.96
C LEU A 156 14.21 9.31 -1.64
N LEU A 157 15.52 9.50 -1.46
CA LEU A 157 16.43 8.42 -1.07
C LEU A 157 16.12 7.87 0.34
N GLY A 158 15.73 8.75 1.26
CA GLY A 158 15.26 8.37 2.60
C GLY A 158 14.00 7.51 2.53
N SER A 159 13.00 7.96 1.78
CA SER A 159 11.76 7.23 1.52
C SER A 159 12.01 5.88 0.85
N GLU A 160 12.91 5.82 -0.14
CA GLU A 160 13.29 4.56 -0.79
C GLU A 160 13.85 3.55 0.21
N ARG A 161 14.79 3.99 1.07
CA ARG A 161 15.39 3.13 2.08
C ARG A 161 14.36 2.60 3.07
N ALA A 162 13.47 3.47 3.55
CA ALA A 162 12.41 3.08 4.48
C ALA A 162 11.46 2.06 3.85
N LEU A 163 11.00 2.29 2.62
CA LEU A 163 10.12 1.36 1.90
C LEU A 163 10.80 0.01 1.64
N ARG A 164 12.10 -0.01 1.29
CA ARG A 164 12.86 -1.27 1.15
C ARG A 164 12.92 -2.06 2.46
N SER A 165 13.07 -1.38 3.59
CA SER A 165 13.06 -2.02 4.91
C SER A 165 11.70 -2.64 5.23
N VAL A 166 10.59 -1.91 4.98
CA VAL A 166 9.23 -2.46 5.16
C VAL A 166 8.99 -3.64 4.23
N LEU A 167 9.36 -3.50 2.95
CA LEU A 167 9.20 -4.57 1.95
C LEU A 167 9.91 -5.85 2.36
N SER A 168 11.17 -5.74 2.81
CA SER A 168 11.95 -6.89 3.27
C SER A 168 11.27 -7.60 4.44
N ARG A 169 10.64 -6.86 5.36
CA ARG A 169 9.91 -7.43 6.49
C ARG A 169 8.59 -8.09 6.05
N CYS A 170 7.86 -7.48 5.11
CA CYS A 170 6.68 -8.10 4.51
C CYS A 170 7.03 -9.44 3.83
N HIS A 171 8.15 -9.51 3.09
CA HIS A 171 8.58 -10.75 2.46
C HIS A 171 8.89 -11.85 3.48
N VAL A 172 9.60 -11.53 4.57
CA VAL A 172 9.87 -12.51 5.63
C VAL A 172 8.57 -13.08 6.21
N ILE A 173 7.57 -12.24 6.49
CA ILE A 173 6.26 -12.68 7.00
C ILE A 173 5.59 -13.62 5.99
N LEU A 174 5.53 -13.23 4.72
CA LEU A 174 4.91 -14.05 3.68
C LEU A 174 5.64 -15.38 3.45
N GLU A 175 6.96 -15.40 3.56
CA GLU A 175 7.75 -16.63 3.45
C GLU A 175 7.52 -17.55 4.66
N GLU A 176 7.47 -17.02 5.88
CA GLU A 176 7.15 -17.78 7.09
C GLU A 176 5.74 -18.40 7.03
N ASP A 177 4.76 -17.65 6.52
CA ASP A 177 3.39 -18.11 6.33
C ASP A 177 3.22 -19.11 5.17
N VAL A 178 4.20 -19.27 4.28
CA VAL A 178 4.18 -20.28 3.21
C VAL A 178 4.79 -21.61 3.67
N ARG A 179 5.54 -21.64 4.78
CA ARG A 179 6.18 -22.86 5.30
C ARG A 179 5.23 -23.84 6.01
N TRP A 180 3.91 -23.68 5.86
CA TRP A 180 2.94 -24.68 6.30
C TRP A 180 2.86 -25.83 5.28
N GLU A 181 3.75 -26.81 5.44
CA GLU A 181 3.57 -28.26 5.21
C GLU A 181 4.96 -28.94 5.08
N GLU A 182 5.58 -29.28 6.22
CA GLU A 182 6.52 -30.41 6.35
C GLU A 182 6.14 -31.25 7.57
#